data_AF-A0A937PJL5-F1
#
_entry.id   AF-A0A937PJL5-F1
#
_cell.length_a   1.000
_cell.length_b   1.000
_cell.length_c   1.000
_cell.angle_alpha   90.00
_cell.angle_beta   90.00
_cell.angle_gamma   90.00
#
_symmetry.space_group_name_H-M   'P 1'
#
loop_
_entity.id
_entity.type
_entity.pdbx_description
1 polymer ?
#
loop_
_entity_poly.entity_id
_entity_poly.type
_entity_poly.pdbx_seq_one_letter_code
_entity_poly.pdbx_strand_id
1 'polypeptide(L)'
;MGIIRLVLAFFKVLFASRAALAAENLALKHQLAVLRRSVKRPKLRKRDRIFWSWLSRVWSGWKSALLIVQPDTVARWHRQGFRLYWRWKSRKQQGRPRVDRAIRDLIRRMGRENPTWGAPRILSELLLLGHAVAESTVSKYLVRQPKPPSQTW
;
A
#
# COMPACT_ATOMS: atom_id res chain seq x y z
N MET A 1 -7.54 -11.03 46.53
CA MET A 1 -6.84 -10.97 45.23
C MET A 1 -6.56 -9.54 44.69
N GLY A 2 -7.29 -8.49 45.09
CA GLY A 2 -7.04 -7.12 44.61
C GLY A 2 -5.79 -6.46 45.20
N ILE A 3 -5.52 -6.66 46.49
CA ILE A 3 -4.43 -5.99 47.23
C ILE A 3 -3.05 -6.40 46.70
N ILE A 4 -2.82 -7.69 46.45
CA ILE A 4 -1.54 -8.20 45.92
C ILE A 4 -1.21 -7.56 44.55
N ARG A 5 -2.23 -7.37 43.70
CA ARG A 5 -2.04 -6.67 42.41
C ARG A 5 -1.70 -5.19 42.59
N LEU A 6 -2.31 -4.51 43.56
CA LEU A 6 -2.02 -3.11 43.86
C LEU A 6 -0.59 -2.93 44.38
N VAL A 7 -0.14 -3.83 45.27
CA VAL A 7 1.22 -3.82 45.79
C VAL A 7 2.24 -4.08 44.67
N LEU A 8 2.03 -5.09 43.83
CA LEU A 8 2.90 -5.36 42.68
C LEU A 8 2.93 -4.20 41.67
N ALA A 9 1.78 -3.56 41.41
CA ALA A 9 1.71 -2.39 40.55
C ALA A 9 2.47 -1.20 41.15
N PHE A 10 2.38 -0.99 42.47
CA PHE A 10 3.13 0.05 43.18
C PHE A 10 4.64 -0.15 43.04
N PHE A 11 5.15 -1.37 43.27
CA PHE A 11 6.56 -1.67 43.05
C PHE A 11 6.97 -1.50 41.59
N LYS A 12 6.14 -1.93 40.62
CA LYS A 12 6.41 -1.71 39.20
C LYS A 12 6.56 -0.22 38.86
N VAL A 13 5.74 0.65 39.46
CA VAL A 13 5.83 2.11 39.26
C VAL A 13 7.15 2.68 39.78
N LEU A 14 7.64 2.18 40.92
CA LEU A 14 8.91 2.62 41.50
C LEU A 14 10.12 2.27 40.62
N PHE A 15 10.08 1.12 39.93
CA PHE A 15 11.18 0.65 39.08
C PHE A 15 11.00 0.98 37.58
N ALA A 16 9.82 1.46 37.16
CA ALA A 16 9.56 1.78 35.77
C ALA A 16 10.02 3.20 35.40
N SER A 17 10.57 3.35 34.20
CA SER A 17 10.91 4.67 33.67
C SER A 17 9.65 5.53 33.51
N ARG A 18 9.76 6.85 33.71
CA ARG A 18 8.66 7.80 33.49
C ARG A 18 8.04 7.67 32.10
N ALA A 19 8.85 7.37 31.08
CA ALA A 19 8.40 7.12 29.73
C ALA A 19 7.55 5.85 29.61
N ALA A 20 7.93 4.75 30.28
CA ALA A 20 7.15 3.52 30.32
C ALA A 20 5.80 3.71 31.01
N LEU A 21 5.77 4.47 32.11
CA LEU A 21 4.53 4.80 32.83
C LEU A 21 3.60 5.69 32.02
N ALA A 22 4.14 6.67 31.28
CA ALA A 22 3.37 7.50 30.37
C ALA A 22 2.77 6.66 29.22
N ALA A 23 3.56 5.74 28.65
CA ALA A 23 3.11 4.81 27.61
C ALA A 23 1.99 3.86 28.12
N GLU A 24 2.13 3.32 29.33
CA GLU A 24 1.12 2.48 29.98
C GLU A 24 -0.19 3.26 30.20
N ASN A 25 -0.10 4.49 30.71
CA ASN A 25 -1.27 5.36 30.86
C ASN A 25 -1.95 5.69 29.51
N LEU A 26 -1.17 5.98 28.47
CA LEU A 26 -1.71 6.22 27.12
C LEU A 26 -2.43 4.99 26.57
N ALA A 27 -1.85 3.81 26.76
CA ALA A 27 -2.44 2.53 26.35
C ALA A 27 -3.81 2.31 27.02
N LEU A 28 -3.87 2.49 28.34
CA LEU A 28 -5.09 2.30 29.13
C LEU A 28 -6.16 3.35 28.79
N LYS A 29 -5.79 4.63 28.65
CA LYS A 29 -6.73 5.68 28.22
C LYS A 29 -7.32 5.40 26.84
N HIS A 30 -6.49 4.92 25.91
CA HIS A 30 -6.96 4.52 24.59
C HIS A 30 -7.96 3.35 24.67
N GLN A 31 -7.68 2.34 25.49
CA GLN A 31 -8.60 1.22 25.72
C GLN A 31 -9.94 1.67 26.29
N LEU A 32 -9.91 2.55 27.30
CA LEU A 32 -11.13 3.15 27.86
C LEU A 32 -11.92 3.93 26.81
N ALA A 33 -11.25 4.71 25.95
CA ALA A 33 -11.90 5.44 24.87
C ALA A 33 -12.57 4.50 23.84
N VAL A 34 -11.92 3.38 23.51
CA VAL A 34 -12.47 2.37 22.60
C VAL A 34 -13.69 1.67 23.21
N LEU A 35 -13.63 1.32 24.50
CA LEU A 35 -14.74 0.70 25.24
C LEU A 35 -15.93 1.64 25.38
N ARG A 36 -15.69 2.89 25.81
CA ARG A 36 -16.74 3.92 25.92
C ARG A 36 -17.46 4.15 24.60
N ARG A 37 -16.77 4.00 23.48
CA ARG A 37 -17.36 4.16 22.15
C ARG A 37 -18.12 2.92 21.65
N SER A 38 -17.87 1.73 22.18
CA SER A 38 -18.40 0.46 21.64
C SER A 38 -18.89 -0.46 22.75
N VAL A 39 -20.16 -0.33 23.14
CA VAL A 39 -20.75 -1.03 24.30
C VAL A 39 -20.88 -2.55 24.11
N LYS A 40 -21.22 -3.02 22.90
CA LYS A 40 -21.53 -4.45 22.66
C LYS A 40 -20.38 -5.26 22.03
N ARG A 41 -19.59 -4.67 21.13
CA ARG A 41 -18.42 -5.28 20.49
C ARG A 41 -17.38 -4.20 20.18
N PRO A 42 -16.19 -4.21 20.79
CA PRO A 42 -15.14 -3.23 20.53
C PRO A 42 -14.70 -3.24 19.06
N LYS A 43 -15.14 -2.24 18.27
CA LYS A 43 -14.73 -2.11 16.87
C LYS A 43 -13.51 -1.19 16.76
N LEU A 44 -12.34 -1.80 16.67
CA LEU A 44 -11.06 -1.11 16.45
C LEU A 44 -10.99 -0.52 15.03
N ARG A 45 -10.81 0.81 14.95
CA ARG A 45 -10.57 1.54 13.70
C ARG A 45 -9.14 1.33 13.21
N LYS A 46 -8.88 1.70 11.95
CA LYS A 46 -7.53 1.71 11.37
C LYS A 46 -6.53 2.52 12.20
N ARG A 47 -6.95 3.67 12.75
CA ARG A 47 -6.13 4.54 13.61
C ARG A 47 -5.68 3.81 14.89
N ASP A 48 -6.59 3.09 15.53
CA ASP A 48 -6.32 2.30 16.75
C ASP A 48 -5.27 1.22 16.48
N ARG A 49 -5.33 0.57 15.30
CA ARG A 49 -4.34 -0.44 14.89
C ARG A 49 -2.96 0.15 14.66
N ILE A 50 -2.88 1.34 14.05
CA ILE A 50 -1.63 2.06 13.82
C ILE A 50 -1.02 2.49 15.16
N PHE A 51 -1.85 3.03 16.06
CA PHE A 51 -1.43 3.40 17.43
C PHE A 51 -0.78 2.22 18.15
N TRP A 52 -1.46 1.07 18.21
CA TRP A 52 -0.92 -0.12 18.89
C TRP A 52 0.32 -0.71 18.20
N SER A 53 0.37 -0.67 16.88
CA SER A 53 1.55 -1.15 16.11
C SER A 53 2.77 -0.26 16.39
N TRP A 54 2.60 1.06 16.47
CA TRP A 54 3.67 1.98 16.83
C TRP A 54 4.07 1.83 18.30
N LEU A 55 3.10 1.77 19.21
CA LEU A 55 3.34 1.65 20.65
C LEU A 55 4.10 0.36 21.00
N SER A 56 3.78 -0.75 20.33
CA SER A 56 4.48 -2.04 20.51
C SER A 56 5.97 -2.00 20.12
N ARG A 57 6.40 -0.99 19.35
CA ARG A 57 7.79 -0.81 18.92
C ARG A 57 8.60 0.03 19.90
N VAL A 58 7.95 0.95 20.61
CA VAL A 58 8.61 1.93 21.48
C VAL A 58 8.66 1.45 22.93
N TRP A 59 7.67 0.66 23.37
CA TRP A 59 7.56 0.23 24.76
C TRP A 59 7.58 -1.29 24.86
N SER A 60 8.57 -1.87 25.54
CA SER A 60 8.72 -3.34 25.70
C SER A 60 7.62 -3.99 26.56
N GLY A 61 7.01 -3.23 27.47
CA GLY A 61 5.96 -3.70 28.38
C GLY A 61 4.54 -3.75 27.78
N TRP A 62 4.39 -3.43 26.50
CA TRP A 62 3.09 -3.27 25.81
C TRP A 62 2.14 -4.47 25.93
N LYS A 63 2.69 -5.70 25.99
CA LYS A 63 1.88 -6.92 26.14
C LYS A 63 1.10 -6.94 27.45
N SER A 64 1.67 -6.40 28.52
CA SER A 64 1.06 -6.41 29.86
C SER A 64 -0.11 -5.45 30.01
N ALA A 65 -0.19 -4.39 29.18
CA ALA A 65 -1.29 -3.43 29.19
C ALA A 65 -2.42 -3.78 28.20
N LEU A 66 -2.33 -4.89 27.48
CA LEU A 66 -3.37 -5.31 26.56
C LEU A 66 -4.48 -6.07 27.29
N LEU A 67 -5.67 -5.45 27.38
CA LEU A 67 -6.85 -6.03 28.01
C LEU A 67 -7.94 -6.41 27.00
N ILE A 68 -8.08 -5.62 25.92
CA ILE A 68 -9.16 -5.77 24.92
C ILE A 68 -8.72 -6.67 23.74
N VAL A 69 -7.43 -6.67 23.41
CA VAL A 69 -6.90 -7.26 22.18
C VAL A 69 -5.76 -8.21 22.51
N GLN A 70 -5.74 -9.38 21.90
CA GLN A 70 -4.63 -10.30 22.06
C GLN A 70 -3.32 -9.72 21.49
N PRO A 71 -2.18 -9.88 22.17
CA PRO A 71 -0.87 -9.42 21.68
C PRO A 71 -0.53 -9.89 20.27
N ASP A 72 -0.91 -11.13 19.92
CA ASP A 72 -0.68 -11.70 18.60
C ASP A 72 -1.40 -10.94 17.48
N THR A 73 -2.55 -10.33 17.80
CA THR A 73 -3.31 -9.52 16.84
C THR A 73 -2.56 -8.24 16.51
N VAL A 74 -1.94 -7.59 17.51
CA VAL A 74 -1.11 -6.40 17.31
C VAL A 74 0.13 -6.76 16.49
N ALA A 75 0.78 -7.88 16.80
CA ALA A 75 1.91 -8.38 16.02
C ALA A 75 1.52 -8.67 14.55
N ARG A 76 0.31 -9.21 14.30
CA ARG A 76 -0.23 -9.38 12.95
C ARG A 76 -0.43 -8.05 12.22
N TRP A 77 -0.94 -7.01 12.88
CA TRP A 77 -1.09 -5.69 12.25
C TRP A 77 0.26 -5.08 11.90
N HIS A 78 1.25 -5.18 12.80
CA HIS A 78 2.60 -4.71 12.55
C HIS A 78 3.21 -5.42 11.33
N ARG A 79 3.14 -6.76 11.26
CA ARG A 79 3.58 -7.54 10.08
C ARG A 79 2.83 -7.16 8.81
N GLN A 80 1.53 -6.91 8.88
CA GLN A 80 0.74 -6.46 7.73
C GLN A 80 1.18 -5.07 7.25
N GLY A 81 1.40 -4.13 8.17
CA GLY A 81 1.92 -2.79 7.86
C GLY A 81 3.30 -2.87 7.20
N PHE A 82 4.20 -3.69 7.74
CA PHE A 82 5.52 -3.92 7.16
C PHE A 82 5.45 -4.51 5.75
N ARG A 83 4.58 -5.50 5.52
CA ARG A 83 4.34 -6.04 4.18
C ARG A 83 3.83 -4.98 3.21
N LEU A 84 2.92 -4.10 3.63
CA LEU A 84 2.42 -3.02 2.79
C LEU A 84 3.50 -1.99 2.47
N TYR A 85 4.31 -1.63 3.46
CA TYR A 85 5.47 -0.75 3.28
C TYR A 85 6.44 -1.33 2.24
N TRP A 86 6.83 -2.59 2.40
CA TRP A 86 7.73 -3.24 1.44
C TRP A 86 7.08 -3.42 0.08
N ARG A 87 5.78 -3.75 0.01
CA ARG A 87 5.06 -3.81 -1.26
C ARG A 87 5.04 -2.46 -1.97
N TRP A 88 4.99 -1.35 -1.24
CA TRP A 88 5.06 -0.01 -1.82
C TRP A 88 6.48 0.34 -2.24
N LYS A 89 7.48 0.06 -1.39
CA LYS A 89 8.89 0.34 -1.64
C LYS A 89 9.47 -0.53 -2.76
N SER A 90 9.07 -1.79 -2.85
CA SER A 90 9.48 -2.74 -3.89
C SER A 90 8.65 -2.61 -5.18
N ARG A 91 7.72 -1.65 -5.27
CA ARG A 91 7.09 -1.34 -6.54
C ARG A 91 8.21 -0.96 -7.50
N LYS A 92 8.39 -1.78 -8.54
CA LYS A 92 9.26 -1.41 -9.65
C LYS A 92 8.89 -0.01 -10.08
N GLN A 93 9.88 0.87 -10.15
CA GLN A 93 9.76 2.07 -10.96
C GLN A 93 9.25 1.62 -12.32
N GLN A 94 8.25 2.31 -12.87
CA GLN A 94 7.80 2.05 -14.24
C GLN A 94 9.06 1.94 -15.10
N GLY A 95 9.15 0.88 -15.92
CA GLY A 95 10.36 0.56 -16.69
C GLY A 95 10.73 1.67 -17.69
N ARG A 96 11.32 1.31 -18.85
CA ARG A 96 11.68 2.30 -19.88
C ARG A 96 10.55 3.35 -20.05
N PRO A 97 10.87 4.66 -19.93
CA PRO A 97 9.87 5.71 -20.03
C PRO A 97 9.05 5.51 -21.29
N ARG A 98 7.74 5.62 -21.15
CA ARG A 98 6.83 5.44 -22.28
C ARG A 98 7.13 6.53 -23.29
N VAL A 99 7.10 6.18 -24.58
CA VAL A 99 7.14 7.15 -25.67
C VAL A 99 6.09 8.23 -25.43
N ASP A 100 6.45 9.47 -25.79
CA ASP A 100 5.64 10.64 -25.51
C ASP A 100 4.18 10.42 -25.94
N ARG A 101 3.26 10.98 -25.14
CA ARG A 101 1.83 10.79 -25.36
C ARG A 101 1.41 11.35 -26.73
N ALA A 102 1.97 12.47 -27.17
CA ALA A 102 1.63 13.06 -28.46
C ALA A 102 2.00 12.11 -29.61
N ILE A 103 3.19 11.51 -29.57
CA ILE A 103 3.63 10.54 -30.59
C ILE A 103 2.72 9.29 -30.59
N ARG A 104 2.33 8.79 -29.42
CA ARG A 104 1.41 7.63 -29.32
C ARG A 104 0.04 7.94 -29.90
N ASP A 105 -0.48 9.13 -29.63
CA ASP A 105 -1.78 9.55 -30.12
C ASP A 105 -1.73 9.84 -31.63
N LEU A 106 -0.60 10.36 -32.13
CA LEU A 106 -0.33 10.52 -33.56
C LEU A 106 -0.29 9.17 -34.30
N ILE A 107 0.45 8.18 -33.80
CA ILE A 107 0.48 6.81 -34.36
C ILE A 107 -0.93 6.23 -34.47
N ARG A 108 -1.73 6.36 -33.40
CA ARG A 108 -3.11 5.86 -33.37
C ARG A 108 -4.03 6.60 -34.33
N ARG A 109 -3.84 7.91 -34.48
CA ARG A 109 -4.61 8.75 -35.41
C ARG A 109 -4.30 8.35 -36.85
N MET A 110 -3.02 8.31 -37.22
CA MET A 110 -2.58 7.90 -38.56
C MET A 110 -3.08 6.51 -38.94
N GLY A 111 -3.03 5.55 -38.02
CA GLY A 111 -3.53 4.19 -38.27
C GLY A 111 -5.07 4.07 -38.33
N ARG A 112 -5.81 5.00 -37.72
CA ARG A 112 -7.28 5.06 -37.83
C ARG A 112 -7.73 5.74 -39.12
N GLU A 113 -7.06 6.83 -39.49
CA GLU A 113 -7.36 7.59 -40.71
C GLU A 113 -6.90 6.84 -41.95
N ASN A 114 -5.86 5.99 -41.85
CA ASN A 114 -5.32 5.21 -42.97
C ASN A 114 -5.26 3.71 -42.65
N PRO A 115 -6.38 2.98 -42.72
CA PRO A 115 -6.47 1.56 -42.34
C PRO A 115 -5.53 0.61 -43.11
N THR A 116 -5.10 0.99 -44.31
CA THR A 116 -4.21 0.19 -45.18
C THR A 116 -2.73 0.37 -44.83
N TRP A 117 -2.38 1.33 -43.97
CA TRP A 117 -1.00 1.63 -43.64
C TRP A 117 -0.45 0.68 -42.57
N GLY A 118 0.60 -0.05 -42.93
CA GLY A 118 1.37 -0.86 -41.99
C GLY A 118 2.36 -0.04 -41.13
N ALA A 119 2.95 -0.68 -40.12
CA ALA A 119 3.93 -0.05 -39.24
C ALA A 119 5.15 0.56 -39.98
N PRO A 120 5.72 -0.06 -41.04
CA PRO A 120 6.80 0.57 -41.82
C PRO A 120 6.38 1.89 -42.48
N ARG A 121 5.16 1.96 -43.01
CA ARG A 121 4.68 3.17 -43.70
C ARG A 121 4.49 4.32 -42.71
N ILE A 122 3.84 4.06 -41.58
CA ILE A 122 3.64 5.07 -40.53
C ILE A 122 4.97 5.52 -39.93
N LEU A 123 5.95 4.62 -39.82
CA LEU A 123 7.31 4.99 -39.40
C LEU A 123 7.94 6.00 -40.38
N SER A 124 7.85 5.77 -41.68
CA SER A 124 8.37 6.70 -42.69
C SER A 124 7.72 8.08 -42.57
N GLU A 125 6.40 8.15 -42.39
CA GLU A 125 5.68 9.41 -42.21
C GLU A 125 6.10 10.13 -40.91
N LEU A 126 6.29 9.39 -39.82
CA LEU A 126 6.80 9.97 -38.57
C LEU A 126 8.22 10.52 -38.71
N LEU A 127 9.07 9.84 -39.48
CA LEU A 127 10.42 10.30 -39.78
C LEU A 127 10.39 11.61 -40.59
N LEU A 128 9.49 11.73 -41.56
CA LEU A 128 9.27 12.97 -42.32
C LEU A 128 8.79 14.13 -41.41
N LEU A 129 8.00 13.84 -40.37
CA LEU A 129 7.57 14.81 -39.37
C LEU A 129 8.64 15.12 -38.30
N GLY A 130 9.85 14.56 -38.42
CA GLY A 130 10.96 14.78 -37.49
C GLY A 130 10.91 13.95 -36.21
N HIS A 131 10.07 12.90 -36.16
CA HIS A 131 9.95 12.01 -35.01
C HIS A 131 10.77 10.72 -35.22
N ALA A 132 11.93 10.62 -34.58
CA ALA A 132 12.74 9.40 -34.58
C ALA A 132 12.18 8.35 -33.60
N VAL A 133 11.50 7.34 -34.14
CA VAL A 133 10.86 6.25 -33.36
C VAL A 133 11.25 4.90 -33.96
N ALA A 134 11.34 3.83 -33.16
CA ALA A 134 11.57 2.48 -33.68
C ALA A 134 10.28 1.87 -34.25
N GLU A 135 10.38 1.08 -35.33
CA GLU A 135 9.22 0.40 -35.93
C GLU A 135 8.45 -0.46 -34.92
N SER A 136 9.17 -1.14 -34.02
CA SER A 136 8.59 -1.94 -32.93
C SER A 136 7.72 -1.11 -31.98
N THR A 137 8.02 0.18 -31.83
CA THR A 137 7.21 1.12 -31.04
C THR A 137 5.94 1.50 -31.79
N VAL A 138 6.04 1.75 -33.10
CA VAL A 138 4.87 2.02 -33.96
C VAL A 138 3.93 0.81 -33.94
N SER A 139 4.46 -0.40 -34.20
CA SER A 139 3.71 -1.67 -34.16
C SER A 139 3.03 -1.92 -32.81
N LYS A 140 3.69 -1.56 -31.68
CA LYS A 140 3.10 -1.67 -30.33
C LYS A 140 1.88 -0.77 -30.13
N TYR A 141 1.87 0.43 -30.71
CA TYR A 141 0.81 1.43 -30.51
C TYR A 141 -0.21 1.50 -31.66
N LEU A 142 0.09 0.85 -32.78
CA LEU A 142 -0.84 0.69 -33.89
C LEU A 142 -2.07 -0.11 -33.43
N VAL A 143 -3.25 0.38 -33.79
CA VAL A 143 -4.50 -0.31 -33.49
C VAL A 143 -4.53 -1.58 -34.33
N ARG A 144 -4.54 -2.75 -33.69
CA ARG A 144 -4.69 -4.02 -34.41
C ARG A 144 -6.09 -4.08 -35.01
N GLN A 145 -6.14 -4.21 -36.34
CA GLN A 145 -7.35 -4.62 -37.04
C GLN A 145 -7.76 -6.01 -36.54
N PRO A 146 -9.05 -6.27 -36.27
CA PRO A 146 -9.53 -7.62 -36.00
C PRO A 146 -9.14 -8.51 -37.17
N LYS A 147 -8.37 -9.59 -36.91
CA LYS A 147 -8.21 -10.62 -37.93
C LYS A 147 -9.55 -11.36 -38.08
N PRO A 148 -9.97 -11.72 -39.29
CA PRO A 148 -11.10 -12.62 -39.45
C PRO A 148 -10.81 -13.90 -38.65
N PRO A 149 -11.84 -14.51 -38.02
CA PRO A 149 -11.67 -15.75 -37.28
C PRO A 149 -11.01 -16.78 -38.20
N SER A 150 -10.03 -17.51 -37.65
CA SER A 150 -9.40 -18.61 -38.37
C SER A 150 -10.47 -19.61 -38.79
N GLN A 151 -10.42 -20.05 -40.05
CA GLN A 151 -11.36 -21.03 -40.58
C GLN A 151 -11.28 -22.32 -39.75
N THR A 152 -12.36 -22.63 -39.03
CA THR A 152 -12.54 -23.88 -38.28
C THR A 152 -13.18 -24.90 -39.21
N TRP A 153 -12.37 -25.58 -40.01
CA TRP A 153 -12.73 -26.84 -40.68
C TRP A 153 -11.50 -27.74 -40.70
#